data_AF-A0A9Q1N4B3-F1
#
_entry.id   AF-A0A9Q1N4B3-F1
#
_cell.length_a   1.000
_cell.length_b   1.000
_cell.length_c   1.000
_cell.angle_alpha   90.00
_cell.angle_beta   90.00
_cell.angle_gamma   90.00
#
_symmetry.space_group_name_H-M   'P 1'
#
loop_
_entity.id
_entity.type
_entity.pdbx_description
1 polymer ?
#
loop_
_entity_poly.entity_id
_entity_poly.type
_entity_poly.pdbx_seq_one_letter_code
_entity_poly.pdbx_strand_id
1 'polypeptide(L)'
;MTKAFIAMGLREKIESLKLELQRAPILDQPLNKSLQEKANKIMQEFKQKLSQPGAYLGLKQKLHTVNMASRLIELKNKSEKLKTEVNQKIPTVKAKIDRLKTASEKLTNGHSLDTNLVEEVEKTKEELEDVLRSANLEIVGMRKRTKVAAPPEVEAEVAKVNEEIEEIQRAVSRSGLSERIEELKVEIVKDSNSEKVKELEIDIREGIAAALNVTPVKKKVESLRETGITHQR
;
A
#
# COMPACT_ATOMS: atom_id res chain seq x y z
N MET A 1 15.58 1.12 57.03
CA MET A 1 15.17 -0.26 57.34
C MET A 1 14.63 -0.89 56.06
N THR A 2 15.10 -2.06 55.65
CA THR A 2 14.77 -2.67 54.35
C THR A 2 13.41 -3.37 54.38
N LYS A 3 12.62 -3.23 53.29
CA LYS A 3 11.28 -3.84 53.15
C LYS A 3 11.27 -5.36 53.39
N ALA A 4 12.39 -6.04 53.14
CA ALA A 4 12.56 -7.47 53.35
C ALA A 4 12.42 -7.90 54.83
N PHE A 5 13.01 -7.15 55.77
CA PHE A 5 12.90 -7.49 57.20
C PHE A 5 11.48 -7.27 57.74
N ILE A 6 10.76 -6.29 57.21
CA ILE A 6 9.36 -6.02 57.55
C ILE A 6 8.48 -7.17 57.05
N ALA A 7 8.63 -7.56 55.78
CA ALA A 7 7.88 -8.67 55.20
C ALA A 7 8.12 -10.02 55.90
N MET A 8 9.26 -10.19 56.57
CA MET A 8 9.61 -11.38 57.34
C MET A 8 9.25 -11.29 58.83
N GLY A 9 8.60 -10.22 59.29
CA GLY A 9 8.23 -10.05 60.71
C GLY A 9 9.42 -9.88 61.65
N LEU A 10 10.55 -9.35 61.16
CA LEU A 10 11.76 -9.11 61.96
C LEU A 10 11.89 -7.64 62.41
N ARG A 11 10.89 -6.80 62.09
CA ARG A 11 10.91 -5.36 62.36
C ARG A 11 11.13 -5.04 63.84
N GLU A 12 10.29 -5.59 64.71
CA GLU A 12 10.33 -5.32 66.15
C GLU A 12 11.65 -5.78 66.79
N LYS A 13 12.20 -6.92 66.34
CA LYS A 13 13.49 -7.44 66.81
C LYS A 13 14.66 -6.53 66.45
N ILE A 14 14.63 -5.92 65.25
CA ILE A 14 15.66 -4.97 64.80
C ILE A 14 15.51 -3.62 65.52
N GLU A 15 14.28 -3.16 65.74
CA GLU A 15 14.02 -1.92 66.50
C GLU A 15 14.46 -2.07 67.96
N SER A 16 14.19 -3.22 68.59
CA SER A 16 14.68 -3.56 69.93
C SER A 16 16.21 -3.60 69.99
N LEU A 17 16.89 -4.26 69.04
CA LEU A 17 18.36 -4.29 68.99
C LEU A 17 18.96 -2.88 68.81
N LYS A 18 18.34 -2.04 67.97
CA LYS A 18 18.77 -0.66 67.75
C LYS A 18 18.66 0.18 69.03
N LEU A 19 17.57 0.03 69.78
CA LEU A 19 17.37 0.75 71.05
C LEU A 19 18.37 0.31 72.12
N GLU A 20 18.67 -0.98 72.20
CA GLU A 20 19.68 -1.50 73.14
C GLU A 20 21.10 -1.06 72.77
N LEU A 21 21.42 -0.98 71.47
CA LEU A 21 22.70 -0.45 70.99
C LEU A 21 22.88 1.03 71.33
N GLN A 22 21.80 1.81 71.29
CA GLN A 22 21.80 3.24 71.66
C GLN A 22 21.89 3.48 73.17
N ARG A 23 21.51 2.49 74.00
CA ARG A 23 21.58 2.55 75.47
C ARG A 23 22.89 2.00 76.03
N ALA A 24 23.74 1.39 75.20
CA ALA A 24 25.04 0.88 75.63
C ALA A 24 26.02 2.06 75.85
N PRO A 25 26.67 2.18 77.03
CA PRO A 25 27.71 3.19 77.22
C PRO A 25 28.91 2.85 76.33
N ILE A 26 29.35 3.81 75.51
CA ILE A 26 30.55 3.64 74.67
C ILE A 26 31.73 4.34 75.34
N LEU A 27 32.67 3.56 75.86
CA LEU A 27 34.10 3.75 75.64
C LEU A 27 34.81 2.43 75.98
N ASP A 28 35.39 1.79 74.96
CA ASP A 28 36.40 0.72 75.03
C ASP A 28 36.02 -0.68 75.54
N GLN A 29 34.74 -0.97 75.78
CA GLN A 29 34.33 -2.33 76.11
C GLN A 29 33.98 -3.12 74.83
N PRO A 30 34.52 -4.35 74.62
CA PRO A 30 34.15 -5.18 73.48
C PRO A 30 32.63 -5.36 73.48
N LEU A 31 32.02 -5.19 72.29
CA LEU A 31 30.58 -5.34 72.05
C LEU A 31 30.00 -6.39 72.98
N ASN A 32 29.06 -5.99 73.85
CA ASN A 32 28.45 -6.88 74.82
C ASN A 32 28.02 -8.16 74.08
N LYS A 33 28.59 -9.31 74.47
CA LYS A 33 28.40 -10.60 73.78
C LYS A 33 26.92 -10.89 73.52
N SER A 34 26.04 -10.44 74.41
CA SER A 34 24.58 -10.56 74.27
C SER A 34 23.99 -9.79 73.08
N LEU A 35 24.48 -8.58 72.76
CA LEU A 35 24.06 -7.81 71.59
C LEU A 35 24.51 -8.50 70.29
N GLN A 36 25.73 -9.03 70.29
CA GLN A 36 26.26 -9.79 69.16
C GLN A 36 25.47 -11.09 68.93
N GLU A 37 25.12 -11.81 70.00
CA GLU A 37 24.25 -12.98 69.94
C GLU A 37 22.85 -12.65 69.41
N LYS A 38 22.24 -11.53 69.83
CA LYS A 38 20.96 -11.06 69.30
C LYS A 38 21.04 -10.72 67.81
N ALA A 39 22.10 -10.04 67.39
CA ALA A 39 22.34 -9.73 65.97
C ALA A 39 22.52 -11.02 65.14
N ASN A 40 23.31 -11.97 65.65
CA ASN A 40 23.53 -13.27 65.01
C ASN A 40 22.24 -14.08 64.90
N LYS A 41 21.39 -14.06 65.94
CA LYS A 41 20.09 -14.74 65.95
C LYS A 41 19.13 -14.15 64.92
N ILE A 42 19.04 -12.81 64.82
CA ILE A 42 18.24 -12.14 63.79
C ILE A 42 18.75 -12.51 62.39
N MET A 43 20.08 -12.56 62.20
CA MET A 43 20.69 -12.94 60.93
C MET A 43 20.41 -14.42 60.58
N GLN A 44 20.46 -15.32 61.56
CA GLN A 44 20.13 -16.73 61.37
C GLN A 44 18.65 -16.92 61.03
N GLU A 45 17.73 -16.27 61.74
CA GLU A 45 16.30 -16.32 61.44
C GLU A 45 16.00 -15.75 60.04
N PHE A 46 16.68 -14.68 59.63
CA PHE A 46 16.57 -14.11 58.29
C PHE A 46 17.03 -15.11 57.23
N LYS A 47 18.21 -15.72 57.42
CA LYS A 47 18.73 -16.76 56.51
C LYS A 47 17.80 -17.97 56.45
N GLN A 48 17.29 -18.44 57.58
CA GLN A 48 16.37 -19.58 57.64
C GLN A 48 15.06 -19.29 56.90
N LYS A 49 14.47 -18.10 57.05
CA LYS A 49 13.25 -17.69 56.32
C LYS A 49 13.48 -17.52 54.82
N LEU A 50 14.70 -17.15 54.41
CA LEU A 50 15.11 -17.18 53.00
C LEU A 50 15.32 -18.60 52.47
N SER A 51 15.88 -19.48 53.30
CA SER A 51 16.18 -20.88 52.96
C SER A 51 14.98 -21.81 53.08
N GLN A 52 13.85 -21.37 53.66
CA GLN A 52 12.65 -22.19 53.77
C GLN A 52 12.11 -22.55 52.36
N PRO A 53 12.12 -23.85 52.00
CA PRO A 53 11.56 -24.30 50.73
C PRO A 53 10.08 -23.91 50.67
N GLY A 54 9.69 -23.12 49.66
CA GLY A 54 8.32 -22.65 49.48
C GLY A 54 8.13 -21.15 49.63
N ALA A 55 8.81 -20.47 50.56
CA ALA A 55 8.71 -19.02 50.71
C ALA A 55 9.38 -18.29 49.53
N TYR A 56 10.61 -18.68 49.19
CA TYR A 56 11.33 -18.16 48.01
C TYR A 56 10.61 -18.50 46.69
N LEU A 57 10.11 -19.74 46.56
CA LEU A 57 9.37 -20.17 45.37
C LEU A 57 8.05 -19.41 45.22
N GLY A 58 7.29 -19.22 46.30
CA GLY A 58 6.06 -18.45 46.31
C GLY A 58 6.30 -16.97 45.99
N LEU A 59 7.37 -16.36 46.51
CA LEU A 59 7.75 -15.00 46.14
C LEU A 59 8.17 -14.90 44.66
N LYS A 60 8.96 -15.84 44.17
CA LYS A 60 9.38 -15.89 42.76
C LYS A 60 8.18 -16.02 41.83
N GLN A 61 7.23 -16.87 42.18
CA GLN A 61 5.99 -17.05 41.42
C GLN A 61 5.13 -15.78 41.44
N LYS A 62 4.91 -15.16 42.61
CA LYS A 62 4.15 -13.90 42.71
C LYS A 62 4.81 -12.77 41.92
N LEU A 63 6.13 -12.64 41.98
CA LEU A 63 6.87 -11.64 41.22
C LEU A 63 6.72 -11.86 39.70
N HIS A 64 6.82 -13.12 39.26
CA HIS A 64 6.59 -13.47 37.86
C HIS A 64 5.16 -13.13 37.41
N THR A 65 4.15 -13.50 38.20
CA THR A 65 2.73 -13.18 37.91
C THR A 65 2.49 -11.68 37.81
N VAL A 66 3.05 -10.88 38.73
CA VAL A 66 2.93 -9.41 38.69
C VAL A 66 3.61 -8.85 37.43
N ASN A 67 4.81 -9.32 37.08
CA ASN A 67 5.50 -8.88 35.88
C ASN A 67 4.70 -9.21 34.61
N MET A 68 4.15 -10.42 34.51
CA MET A 68 3.27 -10.79 33.40
C MET A 68 2.03 -9.92 33.31
N ALA A 69 1.38 -9.63 34.44
CA ALA A 69 0.22 -8.74 34.49
C ALA A 69 0.57 -7.32 34.01
N SER A 70 1.70 -6.76 34.46
CA SER A 70 2.19 -5.46 33.98
C SER A 70 2.42 -5.45 32.47
N ARG A 71 3.07 -6.47 31.93
CA ARG A 71 3.30 -6.60 30.47
C ARG A 71 1.99 -6.71 29.69
N LEU A 72 1.00 -7.44 30.21
CA LEU A 72 -0.33 -7.56 29.63
C LEU A 72 -1.08 -6.21 29.60
N ILE A 73 -0.98 -5.42 30.68
CA ILE A 73 -1.56 -4.08 30.75
C ILE A 73 -0.89 -3.16 29.72
N GLU A 74 0.44 -3.19 29.60
CA GLU A 74 1.16 -2.42 28.59
C GLU A 74 0.74 -2.77 27.16
N LEU A 75 0.63 -4.08 26.86
CA LEU A 75 0.18 -4.55 25.54
C LEU A 75 -1.26 -4.12 25.26
N LYS A 76 -2.17 -4.23 26.24
CA LYS A 76 -3.55 -3.77 26.11
C LYS A 76 -3.61 -2.27 25.82
N ASN A 77 -2.85 -1.46 26.57
CA ASN A 77 -2.81 -0.01 26.37
C ASN A 77 -2.28 0.35 24.97
N LYS A 78 -1.22 -0.32 24.50
CA LYS A 78 -0.70 -0.15 23.13
C LYS A 78 -1.75 -0.55 22.08
N SER A 79 -2.46 -1.66 22.29
CA SER A 79 -3.51 -2.13 21.39
C SER A 79 -4.69 -1.17 21.30
N GLU A 80 -5.16 -0.63 22.43
CA GLU A 80 -6.25 0.36 22.43
C GLU A 80 -5.81 1.65 21.74
N LYS A 81 -4.59 2.12 21.98
CA LYS A 81 -4.04 3.29 21.28
C LYS A 81 -4.01 3.07 19.76
N LEU A 82 -3.49 1.92 19.32
CA LEU A 82 -3.46 1.57 17.89
C LEU A 82 -4.88 1.50 17.30
N LYS A 83 -5.83 0.89 18.02
CA LYS A 83 -7.23 0.82 17.60
C LYS A 83 -7.84 2.21 17.42
N THR A 84 -7.56 3.16 18.32
CA THR A 84 -8.03 4.54 18.19
C THR A 84 -7.38 5.27 17.01
N GLU A 85 -6.06 5.15 16.83
CA GLU A 85 -5.33 5.76 15.71
C GLU A 85 -5.83 5.23 14.35
N VAL A 86 -6.04 3.91 14.24
CA VAL A 86 -6.59 3.27 13.03
C VAL A 86 -8.02 3.72 12.76
N ASN A 87 -8.90 3.66 13.77
CA ASN A 87 -10.30 4.07 13.60
C ASN A 87 -10.44 5.54 13.21
N GLN A 88 -9.55 6.41 13.67
CA GLN A 88 -9.54 7.82 13.31
C GLN A 88 -9.08 8.06 11.86
N LYS A 89 -8.12 7.26 11.36
CA LYS A 89 -7.55 7.44 10.02
C LYS A 89 -8.33 6.74 8.90
N ILE A 90 -9.07 5.67 9.21
CA ILE A 90 -9.90 4.94 8.22
C ILE A 90 -10.85 5.88 7.43
N PRO A 91 -11.63 6.77 8.07
CA PRO A 91 -12.51 7.70 7.35
C PRO A 91 -11.75 8.63 6.40
N THR A 92 -10.59 9.13 6.82
CA THR A 92 -9.73 10.00 6.00
C THR A 92 -9.19 9.27 4.78
N VAL A 93 -8.71 8.04 4.96
CA VAL A 93 -8.25 7.18 3.86
C VAL A 93 -9.39 6.87 2.89
N LYS A 94 -10.58 6.51 3.41
CA LYS A 94 -11.75 6.21 2.59
C LYS A 94 -12.15 7.40 1.72
N ALA A 95 -12.24 8.60 2.30
CA ALA A 95 -12.57 9.82 1.56
C ALA A 95 -11.55 10.14 0.45
N LYS A 96 -10.25 9.90 0.70
CA LYS A 96 -9.20 10.11 -0.31
C LYS A 96 -9.27 9.08 -1.45
N ILE A 97 -9.54 7.81 -1.13
CA ILE A 97 -9.74 6.76 -2.13
C ILE A 97 -10.97 7.07 -3.00
N ASP A 98 -12.08 7.51 -2.38
CA ASP A 98 -13.30 7.85 -3.12
C ASP A 98 -13.05 9.02 -4.09
N ARG A 99 -12.30 10.06 -3.68
CA ARG A 99 -11.88 11.16 -4.57
C ARG A 99 -11.06 10.67 -5.77
N LEU A 100 -10.05 9.82 -5.52
CA LEU A 100 -9.24 9.24 -6.59
C LEU A 100 -10.08 8.39 -7.55
N LYS A 101 -11.07 7.66 -7.03
CA LYS A 101 -12.00 6.87 -7.83
C LYS A 101 -12.87 7.74 -8.72
N THR A 102 -13.44 8.83 -8.19
CA THR A 102 -14.22 9.79 -9.00
C THR A 102 -13.37 10.44 -10.10
N ALA A 103 -12.13 10.81 -9.78
CA ALA A 103 -11.21 11.36 -10.79
C ALA A 103 -10.87 10.32 -11.88
N SER A 104 -10.65 9.05 -11.48
CA SER A 104 -10.45 7.95 -12.42
C SER A 104 -11.67 7.68 -13.30
N GLU A 105 -12.88 7.72 -12.75
CA GLU A 105 -14.13 7.51 -13.50
C GLU A 105 -14.34 8.60 -14.56
N LYS A 106 -14.04 9.87 -14.22
CA LYS A 106 -14.06 11.00 -15.17
C LYS A 106 -13.09 10.78 -16.34
N LEU A 107 -11.90 10.25 -16.06
CA LEU A 107 -10.90 9.91 -17.08
C LEU A 107 -11.40 8.82 -18.04
N THR A 108 -11.97 7.72 -17.52
CA THR A 108 -12.51 6.62 -18.35
C THR A 108 -13.69 7.04 -19.20
N ASN A 109 -14.47 8.03 -18.75
CA ASN A 109 -15.63 8.56 -19.49
C ASN A 109 -15.24 9.60 -20.57
N GLY A 110 -13.96 9.68 -20.95
CA GLY A 110 -13.49 10.49 -22.07
C GLY A 110 -13.49 12.01 -21.83
N HIS A 111 -13.65 12.46 -20.57
CA HIS A 111 -13.45 13.87 -20.25
C HIS A 111 -11.96 14.22 -20.39
N SER A 112 -11.66 15.33 -21.07
CA SER A 112 -10.29 15.79 -21.25
C SER A 112 -9.56 15.89 -19.91
N LEU A 113 -8.31 15.43 -19.89
CA LEU A 113 -7.38 15.65 -18.78
C LEU A 113 -7.17 17.16 -18.62
N ASP A 114 -7.98 17.78 -17.78
CA ASP A 114 -7.74 19.15 -17.34
C ASP A 114 -6.46 19.15 -16.48
N THR A 115 -5.55 20.07 -16.72
CA THR A 115 -4.25 20.15 -16.02
C THR A 115 -4.46 20.24 -14.50
N ASN A 116 -5.55 20.90 -14.07
CA ASN A 116 -5.98 20.96 -12.67
C ASN A 116 -6.36 19.59 -12.07
N LEU A 117 -6.99 18.70 -12.85
CA LEU A 117 -7.38 17.37 -12.38
C LEU A 117 -6.14 16.48 -12.15
N VAL A 118 -5.10 16.64 -12.96
CA VAL A 118 -3.83 15.92 -12.79
C VAL A 118 -3.15 16.36 -11.49
N GLU A 119 -3.03 17.67 -11.26
CA GLU A 119 -2.44 18.21 -10.04
C GLU A 119 -3.22 17.81 -8.77
N GLU A 120 -4.56 17.83 -8.82
CA GLU A 120 -5.41 17.42 -7.69
C GLU A 120 -5.24 15.93 -7.35
N VAL A 121 -5.12 15.08 -8.36
CA VAL A 121 -4.88 13.63 -8.20
C VAL A 121 -3.49 13.35 -7.62
N GLU A 122 -2.46 14.02 -8.14
CA GLU A 122 -1.08 13.87 -7.65
C GLU A 122 -0.98 14.30 -6.18
N LYS A 123 -1.60 15.44 -5.83
CA LYS A 123 -1.66 15.94 -4.46
C LYS A 123 -2.45 15.00 -3.53
N THR A 124 -3.61 14.51 -3.97
CA THR A 124 -4.42 13.59 -3.15
C THR A 124 -3.69 12.28 -2.88
N LYS A 125 -2.85 11.84 -3.82
CA LYS A 125 -2.00 10.67 -3.69
C LYS A 125 -0.87 10.89 -2.68
N GLU A 126 -0.13 12.00 -2.76
CA GLU A 126 0.90 12.35 -1.76
C GLU A 126 0.30 12.43 -0.35
N GLU A 127 -0.84 13.11 -0.21
CA GLU A 127 -1.51 13.21 1.08
C GLU A 127 -2.03 11.85 1.60
N LEU A 128 -2.37 10.90 0.71
CA LEU A 128 -2.72 9.54 1.09
C LEU A 128 -1.48 8.77 1.55
N GLU A 129 -0.34 8.93 0.89
CA GLU A 129 0.92 8.34 1.32
C GLU A 129 1.32 8.81 2.72
N ASP A 130 1.21 10.11 2.99
CA ASP A 130 1.52 10.69 4.30
C ASP A 130 0.61 10.16 5.41
N VAL A 131 -0.68 10.00 5.13
CA VAL A 131 -1.64 9.41 6.09
C VAL A 131 -1.30 7.95 6.40
N LEU A 132 -0.88 7.18 5.40
CA LEU A 132 -0.48 5.77 5.57
C LEU A 132 0.87 5.64 6.29
N ARG A 133 1.88 6.43 5.91
CA ARG A 133 3.20 6.46 6.56
C ARG A 133 3.09 6.88 8.03
N SER A 134 2.29 7.90 8.32
CA SER A 134 2.05 8.35 9.70
C SER A 134 1.30 7.32 10.54
N ALA A 135 0.72 6.27 9.94
CA ALA A 135 0.10 5.14 10.63
C ALA A 135 1.03 3.91 10.74
N ASN A 136 2.32 4.07 10.41
CA ASN A 136 3.28 2.97 10.28
C ASN A 136 2.82 1.86 9.34
N LEU A 137 2.00 2.20 8.34
CA LEU A 137 1.58 1.26 7.29
C LEU A 137 2.55 1.35 6.13
N GLU A 138 3.04 0.20 5.69
CA GLU A 138 3.88 0.09 4.51
C GLU A 138 3.02 0.13 3.24
N ILE A 139 3.39 0.99 2.30
CA ILE A 139 2.72 1.10 1.01
C ILE A 139 3.34 0.06 0.08
N VAL A 140 2.73 -1.12 0.03
CA VAL A 140 3.19 -2.19 -0.86
C VAL A 140 2.76 -1.87 -2.30
N GLY A 141 3.73 -1.52 -3.13
CA GLY A 141 3.54 -1.44 -4.58
C GLY A 141 2.78 -0.21 -5.04
N MET A 142 3.41 0.96 -4.93
CA MET A 142 2.95 2.12 -5.69
C MET A 142 3.38 1.98 -7.15
N ARG A 143 2.67 1.13 -7.91
CA ARG A 143 2.87 1.08 -9.36
C ARG A 143 2.41 2.41 -9.94
N LYS A 144 3.36 3.29 -10.27
CA LYS A 144 3.16 4.23 -11.37
C LYS A 144 2.71 3.36 -12.53
N ARG A 145 1.46 3.50 -12.97
CA ARG A 145 1.08 3.05 -14.31
C ARG A 145 1.82 3.98 -15.28
N THR A 146 3.15 3.82 -15.40
CA THR A 146 3.80 4.01 -16.68
C THR A 146 2.95 3.19 -17.64
N LYS A 147 2.44 3.87 -18.68
CA LYS A 147 1.64 3.31 -19.78
C LYS A 147 1.87 1.81 -19.83
N VAL A 148 0.84 1.04 -19.49
CA VAL A 148 0.91 -0.42 -19.61
C VAL A 148 1.38 -0.66 -21.03
N ALA A 149 2.67 -0.96 -21.20
CA ALA A 149 3.21 -1.40 -22.47
C ALA A 149 2.34 -2.59 -22.81
N ALA A 150 1.65 -2.51 -23.94
CA ALA A 150 0.74 -3.56 -24.32
C ALA A 150 1.56 -4.86 -24.36
N PRO A 151 0.94 -6.03 -24.08
CA PRO A 151 1.65 -7.29 -24.24
C PRO A 151 2.44 -7.28 -25.56
N PRO A 152 3.68 -7.77 -25.61
CA PRO A 152 4.53 -7.65 -26.79
C PRO A 152 3.88 -8.22 -28.07
N GLU A 153 2.95 -9.15 -27.89
CA GLU A 153 2.05 -9.67 -28.93
C GLU A 153 1.10 -8.61 -29.50
N VAL A 154 0.47 -7.80 -28.64
CA VAL A 154 -0.41 -6.68 -29.03
C VAL A 154 0.40 -5.52 -29.61
N GLU A 155 1.60 -5.24 -29.11
CA GLU A 155 2.48 -4.22 -29.74
C GLU A 155 2.92 -4.65 -31.13
N ALA A 156 3.24 -5.94 -31.33
CA ALA A 156 3.57 -6.48 -32.64
C ALA A 156 2.37 -6.47 -33.59
N GLU A 157 1.17 -6.82 -33.12
CA GLU A 157 -0.06 -6.73 -33.93
C GLU A 157 -0.39 -5.28 -34.30
N VAL A 158 -0.28 -4.33 -33.37
CA VAL A 158 -0.52 -2.91 -33.64
C VAL A 158 0.51 -2.34 -34.61
N ALA A 159 1.78 -2.71 -34.48
CA ALA A 159 2.82 -2.31 -35.43
C ALA A 159 2.52 -2.84 -36.84
N LYS A 160 2.08 -4.10 -36.93
CA LYS A 160 1.68 -4.74 -38.20
C LYS A 160 0.46 -4.03 -38.82
N VAL A 161 -0.56 -3.74 -38.02
CA VAL A 161 -1.75 -2.99 -38.47
C VAL A 161 -1.38 -1.59 -38.95
N ASN A 162 -0.48 -0.89 -38.25
CA ASN A 162 -0.02 0.44 -38.68
C ASN A 162 0.74 0.38 -40.01
N GLU A 163 1.60 -0.63 -40.21
CA GLU A 163 2.28 -0.84 -41.49
C GLU A 163 1.29 -1.15 -42.62
N GLU A 164 0.21 -1.89 -42.32
CA GLU A 164 -0.88 -2.18 -43.26
C GLU A 164 -1.69 -0.92 -43.62
N ILE A 165 -1.98 -0.06 -42.64
CA ILE A 165 -2.65 1.24 -42.87
C ILE A 165 -1.78 2.12 -43.79
N GLU A 166 -0.47 2.19 -43.55
CA GLU A 166 0.47 2.95 -44.38
C GLU A 166 0.57 2.38 -45.81
N GLU A 167 0.45 1.06 -46.00
CA GLU A 167 0.40 0.44 -47.32
C GLU A 167 -0.88 0.81 -48.09
N ILE A 168 -2.03 0.80 -47.42
CA ILE A 168 -3.32 1.23 -47.99
C ILE A 168 -3.28 2.71 -48.35
N GLN A 169 -2.77 3.55 -47.45
CA GLN A 169 -2.67 4.99 -47.68
C GLN A 169 -1.76 5.31 -48.87
N ARG A 170 -0.62 4.61 -49.00
CA ARG A 170 0.24 4.73 -50.18
C ARG A 170 -0.44 4.29 -51.48
N ALA A 171 -1.24 3.22 -51.44
CA ALA A 171 -2.01 2.77 -52.61
C ALA A 171 -3.05 3.81 -53.04
N VAL A 172 -3.76 4.42 -52.08
CA VAL A 172 -4.74 5.48 -52.33
C VAL A 172 -4.08 6.76 -52.84
N SER A 173 -2.93 7.14 -52.32
CA SER A 173 -2.18 8.30 -52.82
C SER A 173 -1.65 8.08 -54.24
N ARG A 174 -1.14 6.89 -54.56
CA ARG A 174 -0.63 6.56 -55.91
C ARG A 174 -1.72 6.53 -56.97
N SER A 175 -2.94 6.15 -56.60
CA SER A 175 -4.06 6.09 -57.53
C SER A 175 -4.75 7.43 -57.77
N GLY A 176 -4.36 8.50 -57.04
CA GLY A 176 -4.99 9.82 -57.14
C GLY A 176 -6.46 9.83 -56.71
N LEU A 177 -6.95 8.75 -56.08
CA LEU A 177 -8.35 8.61 -55.70
C LEU A 177 -8.80 9.66 -54.69
N SER A 178 -7.89 10.13 -53.82
CA SER A 178 -8.20 11.15 -52.83
C SER A 178 -8.62 12.48 -53.46
N GLU A 179 -7.98 12.88 -54.56
CA GLU A 179 -8.30 14.12 -55.27
C GLU A 179 -9.64 13.97 -56.00
N ARG A 180 -9.85 12.85 -56.69
CA ARG A 180 -11.10 12.55 -57.41
C ARG A 180 -12.32 12.47 -56.49
N ILE A 181 -12.15 11.94 -55.27
CA ILE A 181 -13.22 11.87 -54.26
C ILE A 181 -13.58 13.28 -53.77
N GLU A 182 -12.61 14.17 -53.56
CA GLU A 182 -12.92 15.55 -53.19
C GLU A 182 -13.57 16.33 -54.33
N GLU A 183 -13.14 16.11 -55.58
CA GLU A 183 -13.83 16.64 -56.75
C GLU A 183 -15.29 16.17 -56.84
N LEU A 184 -15.54 14.88 -56.58
CA LEU A 184 -16.90 14.31 -56.54
C LEU A 184 -17.76 14.97 -55.45
N LYS A 185 -17.22 15.20 -54.25
CA LYS A 185 -17.97 15.88 -53.17
C LYS A 185 -18.37 17.29 -53.58
N VAL A 186 -17.48 18.04 -54.23
CA VAL A 186 -17.77 19.40 -54.70
C VAL A 186 -18.83 19.37 -55.81
N GLU A 187 -18.78 18.41 -56.72
CA GLU A 187 -19.72 18.32 -57.85
C GLU A 187 -21.12 17.84 -57.43
N ILE A 188 -21.22 16.90 -56.47
CA ILE A 188 -22.52 16.46 -55.91
C ILE A 188 -23.26 17.61 -55.22
N VAL A 189 -22.54 18.52 -54.57
CA VAL A 189 -23.14 19.71 -53.93
C VAL A 189 -23.67 20.70 -54.98
N LYS A 190 -23.11 20.73 -56.19
CA LYS A 190 -23.57 21.58 -57.29
C LYS A 190 -24.76 20.96 -58.04
N ASP A 191 -24.61 19.73 -58.50
CA ASP A 191 -25.65 18.96 -59.18
C ASP A 191 -25.38 17.46 -59.09
N SER A 192 -26.18 16.79 -58.27
CA SER A 192 -26.06 15.37 -57.95
C SER A 192 -26.38 14.42 -59.11
N ASN A 193 -27.03 14.90 -60.18
CA ASN A 193 -27.36 14.09 -61.36
C ASN A 193 -26.56 14.48 -62.60
N SER A 194 -25.55 15.34 -62.45
CA SER A 194 -24.71 15.77 -63.57
C SER A 194 -23.96 14.58 -64.20
N GLU A 195 -23.73 14.67 -65.50
CA GLU A 195 -22.96 13.67 -66.25
C GLU A 195 -21.54 13.52 -65.68
N LYS A 196 -20.99 14.62 -65.17
CA LYS A 196 -19.68 14.69 -64.51
C LYS A 196 -19.62 13.93 -63.19
N VAL A 197 -20.71 13.87 -62.42
CA VAL A 197 -20.80 13.02 -61.22
C VAL A 197 -20.74 11.54 -61.60
N LYS A 198 -21.44 11.13 -62.66
CA LYS A 198 -21.42 9.74 -63.15
C LYS A 198 -20.04 9.33 -63.68
N GLU A 199 -19.36 10.23 -64.40
CA GLU A 199 -18.00 10.00 -64.89
C GLU A 199 -17.02 9.83 -63.72
N LEU A 200 -17.06 10.73 -62.72
CA LEU A 200 -16.23 10.63 -61.52
C LEU A 200 -16.51 9.35 -60.70
N GLU A 201 -17.76 8.91 -60.61
CA GLU A 201 -18.12 7.64 -59.95
C GLU A 201 -17.51 6.41 -60.65
N ILE A 202 -17.54 6.38 -61.98
CA ILE A 202 -16.93 5.31 -62.78
C ILE A 202 -15.41 5.33 -62.61
N ASP A 203 -14.80 6.50 -62.73
CA ASP A 203 -13.36 6.72 -62.59
C ASP A 203 -12.82 6.33 -61.21
N ILE A 204 -13.59 6.62 -60.15
CA ILE A 204 -13.26 6.20 -58.78
C ILE A 204 -13.39 4.68 -58.65
N ARG A 205 -14.45 4.07 -59.19
CA ARG A 205 -14.66 2.62 -59.13
C ARG A 205 -13.55 1.86 -59.86
N GLU A 206 -13.15 2.33 -61.05
CA GLU A 206 -12.06 1.75 -61.82
C GLU A 206 -10.71 1.97 -61.14
N GLY A 207 -10.46 3.16 -60.59
CA GLY A 207 -9.25 3.46 -59.82
C GLY A 207 -9.11 2.58 -58.57
N ILE A 208 -10.22 2.27 -57.88
CA ILE A 208 -10.23 1.32 -56.76
C ILE A 208 -9.90 -0.09 -57.25
N ALA A 209 -10.52 -0.55 -58.34
CA ALA A 209 -10.26 -1.88 -58.90
C ALA A 209 -8.80 -2.04 -59.35
N ALA A 210 -8.21 -1.00 -59.95
CA ALA A 210 -6.81 -0.97 -60.36
C ALA A 210 -5.87 -0.95 -59.15
N ALA A 211 -6.13 -0.11 -58.15
CA ALA A 211 -5.32 -0.03 -56.93
C ALA A 211 -5.30 -1.35 -56.16
N LEU A 212 -6.43 -2.07 -56.12
CA LEU A 212 -6.52 -3.39 -55.52
C LEU A 212 -5.77 -4.44 -56.34
N ASN A 213 -5.84 -4.44 -57.67
CA ASN A 213 -5.21 -5.46 -58.50
C ASN A 213 -3.68 -5.38 -58.58
N VAL A 214 -3.07 -4.21 -58.36
CA VAL A 214 -1.62 -4.00 -58.52
C VAL A 214 -0.84 -4.15 -57.22
N THR A 215 -1.52 -4.17 -56.07
CA THR A 215 -0.86 -4.09 -54.76
C THR A 215 -0.94 -5.42 -53.98
N PRO A 216 -0.03 -5.65 -53.01
CA PRO A 216 -0.13 -6.76 -52.05
C PRO A 216 -1.44 -6.73 -51.24
N VAL A 217 -2.17 -5.62 -51.27
CA VAL A 217 -3.48 -5.41 -50.63
C VAL A 217 -4.51 -6.43 -51.08
N LYS A 218 -4.56 -6.86 -52.36
CA LYS A 218 -5.54 -7.89 -52.79
C LYS A 218 -5.33 -9.25 -52.12
N LYS A 219 -4.10 -9.76 -52.12
CA LYS A 219 -3.75 -11.01 -51.43
C LYS A 219 -4.05 -10.90 -49.92
N LYS A 220 -3.85 -9.73 -49.34
CA LYS A 220 -4.14 -9.47 -47.91
C LYS A 220 -5.64 -9.37 -47.61
N VAL A 221 -6.43 -8.70 -48.45
CA VAL A 221 -7.91 -8.64 -48.34
C VAL A 221 -8.54 -10.04 -48.45
N GLU A 222 -8.00 -10.88 -49.34
CA GLU A 222 -8.42 -12.29 -49.45
C GLU A 222 -8.06 -13.07 -48.18
N SER A 223 -6.84 -12.93 -47.65
CA SER A 223 -6.43 -13.59 -46.39
C SER A 223 -7.25 -13.15 -45.17
N LEU A 224 -7.62 -11.87 -45.06
CA LEU A 224 -8.47 -11.35 -43.98
C LEU A 224 -9.92 -11.88 -44.07
N ARG A 225 -10.43 -12.06 -45.29
CA ARG A 225 -11.74 -12.69 -45.50
C ARG A 225 -11.72 -14.16 -45.04
N GLU A 226 -10.62 -14.87 -45.27
CA GLU A 226 -10.45 -16.26 -44.83
C GLU A 226 -10.29 -16.38 -43.29
N THR A 227 -9.53 -15.48 -42.65
CA THR A 227 -9.38 -15.46 -41.18
C THR A 227 -10.65 -15.00 -40.45
N GLY A 228 -11.44 -14.10 -41.06
CA GLY A 228 -12.72 -13.65 -40.50
C GLY A 228 -13.80 -14.74 -40.49
N ILE A 229 -13.78 -15.66 -41.46
CA ILE A 229 -14.71 -16.80 -41.53
C ILE A 229 -14.35 -17.87 -40.48
N THR A 230 -13.08 -18.01 -40.11
CA THR A 230 -12.63 -19.00 -39.13
C THR A 230 -12.90 -18.62 -37.67
N HIS A 231 -13.11 -17.33 -37.37
CA HIS A 231 -13.47 -16.86 -36.02
C HIS A 231 -14.99 -16.77 -35.78
N GLN A 232 -15.83 -17.14 -36.75
CA GLN A 232 -17.30 -17.18 -36.63
C GLN A 232 -17.88 -18.62 -36.47
N ARG A 233 -17.04 -19.64 -36.25
CA ARG A 233 -17.47 -20.99 -35.84
C ARG A 233 -16.97 -21.29 -34.43
#